data_AF-A0A835Z2F1-F1
#
_entry.id   AF-A0A835Z2F1-F1
#
_cell.length_a   1.000
_cell.length_b   1.000
_cell.length_c   1.000
_cell.angle_alpha   90.00
_cell.angle_beta   90.00
_cell.angle_gamma   90.00
#
_symmetry.space_group_name_H-M   'P 1'
#
loop_
_entity.id
_entity.type
_entity.pdbx_description
1 polymer ?
#
loop_
_entity_poly.entity_id
_entity_poly.type
_entity_poly.pdbx_seq_one_letter_code
_entity_poly.pdbx_strand_id
1 'polypeptide(L)' 'PAHFLCPISLDWLVNPVITPSGITYSRAELELWVRENGTDPIARSCLISPLQLQSTIIVH' A
#
# COMPACT_ATOMS: atom_id res chain seq x y z
N PRO A 1 -16.53 6.02 -5.43
CA PRO A 1 -16.63 5.91 -3.95
C PRO A 1 -15.64 4.93 -3.31
N ALA A 2 -15.28 3.81 -3.97
CA ALA A 2 -14.37 2.81 -3.42
C ALA A 2 -12.88 3.23 -3.34
N HIS A 3 -12.48 4.31 -4.04
CA HIS A 3 -11.10 4.81 -4.07
C HIS A 3 -10.62 5.41 -2.74
N PHE A 4 -11.51 5.51 -1.74
CA PHE A 4 -11.19 6.00 -0.41
C PHE A 4 -11.06 4.90 0.65
N LEU A 5 -11.23 3.63 0.24
CA LEU A 5 -11.12 2.49 1.14
C LEU A 5 -9.78 1.77 0.94
N CYS A 6 -9.20 1.29 2.03
CA CYS A 6 -8.04 0.42 2.08
C CYS A 6 -8.44 -0.96 1.53
N PRO A 7 -7.74 -1.50 0.50
CA PRO A 7 -8.05 -2.81 -0.04
C PRO A 7 -7.79 -3.98 0.93
N ILE A 8 -6.96 -3.77 1.96
CA ILE A 8 -6.64 -4.80 2.97
C ILE A 8 -7.75 -4.88 4.02
N SER A 9 -8.05 -3.75 4.69
CA SER A 9 -9.01 -3.71 5.81
C SER A 9 -10.45 -3.45 5.36
N LEU A 10 -10.64 -2.99 4.13
CA LEU A 10 -11.91 -2.49 3.58
C LEU A 10 -12.51 -1.30 4.35
N ASP A 11 -11.70 -0.63 5.16
CA ASP A 11 -12.03 0.60 5.90
C ASP A 11 -11.43 1.84 5.23
N TRP A 12 -11.62 3.03 5.78
CA TRP A 12 -11.08 4.26 5.22
C TRP A 12 -9.56 4.26 5.12
N LEU A 13 -9.04 4.88 4.06
CA LEU A 13 -7.61 5.09 3.90
C LEU A 13 -7.09 6.07 4.96
N VAL A 14 -6.18 5.60 5.81
CA VAL A 14 -5.48 6.39 6.82
C VAL A 14 -4.00 6.43 6.45
N ASN A 15 -3.47 7.64 6.22
CA ASN A 15 -2.13 7.86 5.67
C ASN A 15 -1.90 7.05 4.38
N PRO A 16 -2.56 7.42 3.26
CA PRO A 16 -2.51 6.66 2.03
C PRO A 16 -1.08 6.54 1.49
N VAL A 17 -0.70 5.30 1.14
CA VAL A 17 0.58 4.98 0.48
C VAL A 17 0.27 4.21 -0.79
N ILE A 18 0.87 4.64 -1.90
CA ILE A 18 0.69 4.00 -3.21
C ILE A 18 1.83 3.02 -3.43
N THR A 19 1.52 1.78 -3.79
CA THR A 19 2.52 0.79 -4.20
C THR A 19 2.89 0.97 -5.67
N PRO A 20 4.03 0.41 -6.15
CA PRO A 20 4.41 0.48 -7.57
C PRO A 20 3.36 -0.06 -8.54
N SER A 21 2.46 -0.93 -8.06
CA SER A 21 1.32 -1.45 -8.82
C SER A 21 0.18 -0.42 -9.00
N GLY A 22 0.32 0.78 -8.44
CA GLY A 22 -0.67 1.86 -8.53
C GLY A 22 -1.83 1.74 -7.54
N ILE A 23 -1.75 0.83 -6.57
CA ILE A 23 -2.81 0.62 -5.57
C ILE A 23 -2.48 1.40 -4.31
N THR A 24 -3.49 2.05 -3.73
CA THR A 24 -3.38 2.83 -2.49
C THR A 24 -3.83 2.00 -1.31
N TYR A 25 -3.02 1.96 -0.25
CA TYR A 25 -3.33 1.29 1.00
C TYR A 25 -3.14 2.24 2.18
N SER A 26 -3.78 1.92 3.32
CA SER A 26 -3.40 2.55 4.59
C SER A 26 -1.99 2.11 4.96
N ARG A 27 -1.13 3.06 5.35
CA ARG A 27 0.28 2.78 5.67
C ARG A 27 0.43 1.62 6.67
N ALA A 28 -0.29 1.68 7.80
CA ALA A 28 -0.15 0.69 8.87
C ALA A 28 -0.49 -0.74 8.40
N GLU A 29 -1.53 -0.86 7.57
CA GLU A 29 -2.00 -2.13 7.03
C GLU A 29 -1.01 -2.71 6.03
N LEU A 30 -0.46 -1.86 5.17
CA LEU A 30 0.57 -2.24 4.22
C LEU A 30 1.87 -2.65 4.95
N GLU A 31 2.29 -1.91 5.97
CA GLU A 31 3.46 -2.24 6.79
C GLU A 31 3.31 -3.58 7.50
N LEU A 32 2.12 -3.84 8.07
CA LEU A 32 1.81 -5.13 8.70
C LEU A 32 1.86 -6.27 7.68
N TRP A 33 1.22 -6.09 6.52
CA TRP A 33 1.23 -7.09 5.47
C TRP A 33 2.63 -7.40 4.96
N VAL A 34 3.45 -6.37 4.71
CA VAL A 34 4.83 -6.52 4.22
C VAL A 34 5.70 -7.20 5.27
N ARG A 35 5.49 -6.94 6.56
CA ARG A 35 6.18 -7.65 7.64
C ARG A 35 5.90 -9.15 7.63
N GLU A 36 4.66 -9.55 7.36
CA GLU A 36 4.24 -10.96 7.39
C GLU A 36 4.49 -11.69 6.05
N ASN A 37 4.29 -11.02 4.92
CA ASN A 37 4.24 -11.64 3.59
C ASN A 37 5.32 -11.13 2.63
N GLY A 38 5.94 -9.97 2.88
CA GLY A 38 6.99 -9.38 2.04
C GLY A 38 6.57 -9.00 0.60
N THR A 39 5.28 -9.02 0.28
CA THR A 39 4.75 -8.88 -1.09
C THR A 39 3.60 -7.87 -1.15
N ASP A 40 3.24 -7.40 -2.35
CA ASP A 40 2.01 -6.62 -2.55
C ASP A 40 0.75 -7.50 -2.36
N PRO A 41 -0.24 -7.06 -1.56
CA PRO A 41 -1.43 -7.85 -1.23
C PRO A 41 -2.27 -8.28 -2.44
N ILE A 42 -2.35 -7.43 -3.46
CA ILE A 42 -3.21 -7.62 -4.63
C ILE A 42 -2.39 -8.17 -5.79
N ALA A 43 -1.28 -7.50 -6.12
CA ALA A 43 -0.44 -7.86 -7.25
C ALA A 43 0.37 -9.15 -7.01
N ARG A 44 0.58 -9.55 -5.73
CA ARG A 44 1.25 -10.80 -5.30
C ARG A 44 2.64 -11.06 -5.89
N SER A 45 3.23 -10.10 -6.59
CA SER A 45 4.42 -10.28 -7.42
C SER A 45 5.49 -9.20 -7.22
N CYS A 46 5.11 -8.03 -6.70
CA CYS A 46 6.07 -6.99 -6.35
C CYS A 46 6.54 -7.18 -4.89
N LEU A 47 7.84 -7.38 -4.72
CA LEU A 47 8.49 -7.29 -3.41
C LEU A 47 8.42 -5.83 -2.94
N ILE A 48 7.74 -5.58 -1.85
CA ILE A 48 7.68 -4.25 -1.25
C ILE A 48 8.81 -4.16 -0.23
N SER A 49 9.92 -3.51 -0.61
CA SER A 49 10.96 -3.16 0.36
C SER A 49 10.44 -2.01 1.25
N PRO A 50 10.72 -2.00 2.57
CA PRO A 50 10.32 -0.90 3.45
C PRO A 50 10.85 0.47 3.00
N LEU A 51 11.91 0.50 2.18
CA LEU A 51 12.44 1.71 1.55
C LEU A 51 11.52 2.28 0.45
N GLN A 52 10.58 1.49 -0.09
CA GLN A 52 9.60 1.92 -1.09
C GLN A 52 8.34 2.55 -0.47
N LEU A 53 8.14 2.44 0.86
CA LEU A 53 7.10 3.20 1.57
C LEU A 53 7.51 4.67 1.80
N GLN A 54 8.71 5.05 1.36
CA GLN A 54 9.21 6.40 1.49
C GLN A 54 8.71 7.26 0.33
N SER A 55 7.72 8.07 0.67
CA SER A 55 7.44 9.35 0.02
C SER A 55 6.68 9.27 -1.30
N THR A 56 5.44 9.78 -1.23
CA THR A 56 4.70 10.42 -2.30
C THR A 56 5.63 11.06 -3.35
N ILE A 57 5.90 10.38 -4.45
CA ILE A 57 6.21 11.07 -5.70
C ILE A 57 4.84 11.36 -6.32
N ILE A 58 4.31 12.53 -5.97
CA ILE A 58 3.49 13.28 -6.92
C ILE A 58 4.38 13.48 -8.15
N VAL A 59 4.10 12.71 -9.20
CA VAL A 59 4.71 12.89 -10.50
C VAL A 59 4.48 14.35 -10.93
N HIS A 60 5.58 15.04 -11.28
CA HIS A 60 5.53 16.33 -11.97
C HIS A 60 5.20 16.10 -13.45
#